data_AF-A0A1Y1MNM0-F1
#
_entry.id   AF-A0A1Y1MNM0-F1
#
_cell.length_a   1.000
_cell.length_b   1.000
_cell.length_c   1.000
_cell.angle_alpha   90.00
_cell.angle_beta   90.00
_cell.angle_gamma   90.00
#
_symmetry.space_group_name_H-M   'P 1'
#
loop_
_entity.id
_entity.type
_entity.pdbx_description
1 polymer ?
#
loop_
_entity_poly.entity_id
_entity_poly.type
_entity_poly.pdbx_seq_one_letter_code
_entity_poly.pdbx_strand_id
1 'polypeptide(L)'
;GDGGEGEAGEWWREQRGRIEKDVHRTDRNVPIFQGEDAPHPDPNSPFADVGTNVHLEQMKEMLLTYNEYNKELGYVQGMSDLLSPIYAVIQDDAIAFWGFQKFMERMERNFLRDQSGMRGQLLTLDQLVNFMDPKLWNHLQSADSTNFFFFFRMILVWYKREFAWVDILRLWEGLWTDYLSAEFHIFIALAILEKHRDVIMGHLKAFDEVLKYVNELSNTMDLESTLIRAEALFRKFQRLVEAVDKKQNFPGPRASSSSQAPSPQSQSQTQTPPKGKETETQQKVISPELRNLLNRKVEVLPRKTVAQKGDGMPGN
;
A
#
# COMPACT_ATOMS: atom_id res chain seq x y z
N GLY A 1 -30.58 14.90 0.48
CA GLY A 1 -31.89 14.35 0.02
C GLY A 1 -31.92 12.85 0.23
N ASP A 2 -33.13 12.27 0.29
CA ASP A 2 -33.33 10.87 0.74
C ASP A 2 -32.93 9.77 -0.26
N GLY A 3 -32.31 10.15 -1.39
CA GLY A 3 -31.81 9.22 -2.42
C GLY A 3 -32.87 8.68 -3.38
N GLY A 4 -34.16 9.00 -3.18
CA GLY A 4 -35.24 8.45 -3.99
C GLY A 4 -35.55 6.97 -3.67
N GLU A 5 -36.37 6.35 -4.51
CA GLU A 5 -36.81 4.95 -4.36
C GLU A 5 -35.97 3.98 -5.23
N GLY A 6 -36.06 2.69 -4.94
CA GLY A 6 -35.36 1.62 -5.67
C GLY A 6 -33.89 1.45 -5.29
N GLU A 7 -33.19 0.59 -6.03
CA GLU A 7 -31.80 0.16 -5.74
C GLU A 7 -30.82 1.34 -5.65
N ALA A 8 -30.99 2.35 -6.52
CA ALA A 8 -30.14 3.54 -6.50
C ALA A 8 -30.31 4.36 -5.22
N GLY A 9 -31.54 4.47 -4.70
CA GLY A 9 -31.82 5.16 -3.45
C GLY A 9 -31.34 4.39 -2.22
N GLU A 10 -31.45 3.05 -2.24
CA GLU A 10 -30.89 2.19 -1.20
C GLU A 10 -29.36 2.30 -1.14
N TRP A 11 -28.69 2.20 -2.30
CA TRP A 11 -27.24 2.40 -2.40
C TRP A 11 -26.83 3.78 -1.87
N TRP A 12 -27.53 4.85 -2.26
CA TRP A 12 -27.23 6.19 -1.77
C TRP A 12 -27.34 6.30 -0.24
N ARG A 13 -28.41 5.76 0.35
CA ARG A 13 -28.60 5.76 1.81
C ARG A 13 -27.51 4.97 2.51
N GLU A 14 -27.07 3.85 1.94
CA GLU A 14 -25.96 3.06 2.46
C GLU A 14 -24.64 3.85 2.42
N GLN A 15 -24.29 4.46 1.28
CA GLN A 15 -23.07 5.27 1.14
C GLN A 15 -23.07 6.44 2.12
N ARG A 16 -24.20 7.15 2.22
CA ARG A 16 -24.37 8.25 3.18
C ARG A 16 -24.19 7.77 4.63
N GLY A 17 -24.78 6.63 5.00
CA GLY A 17 -24.62 6.06 6.34
C GLY A 17 -23.17 5.67 6.66
N ARG A 18 -22.43 5.12 5.69
CA ARG A 18 -21.00 4.82 5.83
C ARG A 18 -20.17 6.10 6.02
N ILE A 19 -20.46 7.15 5.26
CA ILE A 19 -19.80 8.46 5.37
C ILE A 19 -20.07 9.10 6.74
N GLU A 20 -21.33 9.18 7.17
CA GLU A 20 -21.71 9.76 8.47
C GLU A 20 -20.96 9.05 9.61
N LYS A 21 -20.98 7.71 9.61
CA LYS A 21 -20.28 6.90 10.61
C LYS A 21 -18.77 7.18 10.66
N ASP A 22 -18.15 7.36 9.50
CA ASP A 22 -16.71 7.61 9.41
C ASP A 22 -16.33 9.03 9.79
N VAL A 23 -17.10 10.03 9.39
CA VAL A 23 -16.88 11.44 9.76
C VAL A 23 -16.96 11.61 11.27
N HIS A 24 -17.98 11.06 11.94
CA HIS A 24 -18.13 11.19 13.40
C HIS A 24 -16.95 10.62 14.21
N ARG A 25 -16.25 9.61 13.68
CA ARG A 25 -15.07 8.99 14.33
C ARG A 25 -13.73 9.58 13.84
N THR A 26 -13.73 10.51 12.90
CA THR A 26 -12.50 11.02 12.29
C THR A 26 -11.82 12.04 13.19
N ASP A 27 -10.58 11.75 13.58
CA ASP A 27 -9.58 12.70 14.11
C ASP A 27 -10.09 13.72 15.14
N ARG A 28 -10.92 13.26 16.11
CA ARG A 28 -11.50 14.11 17.18
C ARG A 28 -10.45 14.75 18.11
N ASN A 29 -9.18 14.35 17.97
CA ASN A 29 -8.02 14.96 18.62
C ASN A 29 -7.46 16.18 17.86
N VAL A 30 -7.95 16.46 16.65
CA VAL A 30 -7.59 17.65 15.86
C VAL A 30 -8.58 18.77 16.19
N PRO A 31 -8.12 20.00 16.51
CA PRO A 31 -8.97 21.06 17.03
C PRO A 31 -10.24 21.35 16.23
N ILE A 32 -10.15 21.37 14.89
CA ILE A 32 -11.30 21.70 14.04
C ILE A 32 -12.37 20.60 14.02
N PHE A 33 -12.02 19.35 14.34
CA PHE A 33 -12.96 18.23 14.39
C PHE A 33 -13.42 17.94 15.82
N GLN A 34 -12.95 18.69 16.82
CA GLN A 34 -13.26 18.48 18.21
C GLN A 34 -14.62 19.09 18.58
N GLY A 35 -15.38 18.39 19.42
CA GLY A 35 -16.66 18.86 19.96
C GLY A 35 -17.81 18.86 18.95
N GLU A 36 -19.01 19.10 19.49
CA GLU A 36 -20.28 19.17 18.80
C GLU A 36 -20.99 20.44 19.29
N ASP A 37 -20.84 21.54 18.53
CA ASP A 37 -21.37 22.86 18.87
C ASP A 37 -22.71 23.17 18.18
N ALA A 38 -23.18 22.26 17.32
CA ALA A 38 -24.45 22.35 16.61
C ALA A 38 -25.25 21.03 16.72
N PRO A 39 -26.59 21.09 16.70
CA PRO A 39 -27.41 19.88 16.57
C PRO A 39 -27.18 19.23 15.21
N HIS A 40 -27.35 17.90 15.13
CA HIS A 40 -27.28 17.19 13.86
C HIS A 40 -28.40 17.67 12.92
N PRO A 41 -28.12 17.95 11.63
CA PRO A 41 -29.12 18.52 10.71
C PRO A 41 -30.21 17.52 10.29
N ASP A 42 -29.95 16.22 10.41
CA ASP A 42 -30.94 15.17 10.14
C ASP A 42 -31.42 14.54 11.47
N PRO A 43 -32.69 14.75 11.86
CA PRO A 43 -33.25 14.19 13.09
C PRO A 43 -33.45 12.67 13.04
N ASN A 44 -33.39 12.06 11.86
CA ASN A 44 -33.53 10.61 11.67
C ASN A 44 -32.17 9.90 11.59
N SER A 45 -31.06 10.65 11.65
CA SER A 45 -29.73 10.05 11.64
C SER A 45 -29.48 9.27 12.94
N PRO A 46 -28.75 8.13 12.89
CA PRO A 46 -28.26 7.44 14.09
C PRO A 46 -27.42 8.32 15.02
N PHE A 47 -26.94 9.47 14.54
CA PHE A 47 -26.10 10.41 15.27
C PHE A 47 -26.86 11.67 15.72
N ALA A 48 -28.20 11.69 15.60
CA ALA A 48 -29.01 12.87 15.90
C ALA A 48 -28.76 13.45 17.30
N ASP A 49 -28.62 12.58 18.31
CA ASP A 49 -28.43 12.96 19.71
C ASP A 49 -26.98 13.35 20.07
N VAL A 50 -26.00 13.08 19.18
CA VAL A 50 -24.58 13.39 19.42
C VAL A 50 -24.28 14.86 19.07
N GLY A 51 -24.97 15.38 18.06
CA GLY A 51 -24.66 16.69 17.48
C GLY A 51 -23.55 16.61 16.42
N THR A 52 -23.11 17.76 15.93
CA THR A 52 -22.09 17.91 14.90
C THR A 52 -21.35 19.23 15.08
N ASN A 53 -20.39 19.51 14.20
CA ASN A 53 -19.82 20.84 14.04
C ASN A 53 -19.68 21.16 12.54
N VAL A 54 -19.45 22.44 12.23
CA VAL A 54 -19.37 22.92 10.84
C VAL A 54 -18.34 22.16 9.99
N HIS A 55 -17.21 21.77 10.58
CA HIS A 55 -16.12 21.10 9.87
C HIS A 55 -16.42 19.63 9.58
N LEU A 56 -17.09 18.93 10.49
CA LEU A 56 -17.59 17.57 10.27
C LEU A 56 -18.65 17.55 9.16
N GLU A 57 -19.55 18.53 9.14
CA GLU A 57 -20.54 18.67 8.08
C GLU A 57 -19.88 18.95 6.72
N GLN A 58 -18.88 19.84 6.67
CA GLN A 58 -18.12 20.09 5.43
C GLN A 58 -17.38 18.85 4.94
N MET A 59 -16.79 18.05 5.84
CA MET A 59 -16.20 16.75 5.47
C MET A 59 -17.24 15.78 4.89
N LYS A 60 -18.41 15.68 5.51
CA LYS A 60 -19.51 14.85 5.02
C LYS A 60 -19.94 15.27 3.62
N GLU A 61 -20.15 16.56 3.39
CA GLU A 61 -20.55 17.08 2.07
C GLU A 61 -19.48 16.84 0.99
N MET A 62 -18.19 17.02 1.29
CA MET A 62 -17.11 16.72 0.33
C MET A 62 -17.05 15.22 -0.02
N LEU A 63 -17.23 14.32 0.95
CA LEU A 63 -17.25 12.87 0.71
C LEU A 63 -18.48 12.44 -0.08
N LEU A 64 -19.66 13.03 0.21
CA LEU A 64 -20.87 12.81 -0.57
C LEU A 64 -20.72 13.32 -2.01
N THR A 65 -20.10 14.48 -2.18
CA THR A 65 -19.78 15.05 -3.50
C THR A 65 -18.81 14.12 -4.25
N TYR A 66 -17.81 13.54 -3.58
CA TYR A 66 -16.91 12.58 -4.20
C TYR A 66 -17.65 11.28 -4.60
N ASN A 67 -18.54 10.78 -3.75
CA ASN A 67 -19.38 9.62 -4.04
C ASN A 67 -20.23 9.84 -5.31
N GLU A 68 -20.77 11.04 -5.51
CA GLU A 68 -21.48 11.40 -6.74
C GLU A 68 -20.55 11.62 -7.94
N TYR A 69 -19.35 12.17 -7.71
CA TYR A 69 -18.34 12.38 -8.75
C TYR A 69 -17.81 11.05 -9.30
N ASN A 70 -17.61 10.06 -8.44
CA ASN A 70 -17.06 8.75 -8.77
C ASN A 70 -17.98 7.62 -8.33
N LYS A 71 -19.16 7.55 -8.97
CA LYS A 71 -20.16 6.50 -8.70
C LYS A 71 -19.67 5.09 -9.00
N GLU A 72 -18.60 4.92 -9.76
CA GLU A 72 -17.99 3.62 -10.07
C GLU A 72 -17.24 3.05 -8.85
N LEU A 73 -16.65 3.90 -8.02
CA LEU A 73 -16.00 3.51 -6.77
C LEU A 73 -16.94 3.62 -5.57
N GLY A 74 -17.66 4.74 -5.46
CA GLY A 74 -18.42 5.13 -4.27
C GLY A 74 -17.52 5.59 -3.11
N TYR A 75 -18.08 5.57 -1.90
CA TYR A 75 -17.34 5.76 -0.65
C TYR A 75 -16.90 4.42 -0.04
N VAL A 76 -15.63 4.35 0.34
CA VAL A 76 -15.05 3.19 1.03
C VAL A 76 -14.44 3.63 2.35
N GLN A 77 -14.64 2.81 3.38
CA GLN A 77 -14.15 3.09 4.72
C GLN A 77 -12.65 3.39 4.72
N GLY A 78 -12.27 4.51 5.34
CA GLY A 78 -10.89 5.02 5.36
C GLY A 78 -10.61 6.16 4.37
N MET A 79 -11.54 6.47 3.45
CA MET A 79 -11.41 7.68 2.62
C MET A 79 -11.52 8.98 3.43
N SER A 80 -12.29 8.99 4.54
CA SER A 80 -12.31 10.12 5.48
C SER A 80 -10.92 10.42 6.06
N ASP A 81 -10.08 9.39 6.24
CA ASP A 81 -8.72 9.52 6.76
C ASP A 81 -7.77 10.17 5.77
N LEU A 82 -8.04 10.01 4.47
CA LEU A 82 -7.31 10.67 3.40
C LEU A 82 -7.74 12.13 3.25
N LEU A 83 -9.04 12.42 3.41
CA LEU A 83 -9.58 13.78 3.31
C LEU A 83 -9.19 14.66 4.52
N SER A 84 -9.22 14.10 5.73
CA SER A 84 -9.07 14.86 6.99
C SER A 84 -7.84 15.79 7.01
N PRO A 85 -6.61 15.32 6.71
CA PRO A 85 -5.43 16.19 6.74
C PRO A 85 -5.45 17.28 5.66
N ILE A 86 -5.97 16.96 4.48
CA ILE A 86 -6.10 17.91 3.36
C ILE A 86 -7.02 19.06 3.78
N TYR A 87 -8.20 18.71 4.28
CA TYR A 87 -9.18 19.69 4.68
C TYR A 87 -8.73 20.51 5.90
N ALA A 88 -8.11 19.86 6.89
CA ALA A 88 -7.64 20.56 8.09
C ALA A 88 -6.56 21.61 7.82
N VAL A 89 -5.74 21.41 6.77
CA VAL A 89 -4.72 22.36 6.34
C VAL A 89 -5.32 23.45 5.44
N ILE A 90 -6.21 23.10 4.51
CA ILE A 90 -6.70 24.02 3.48
C ILE A 90 -7.86 24.89 3.98
N GLN A 91 -8.80 24.31 4.73
CA GLN A 91 -9.99 24.95 5.30
C GLN A 91 -10.88 25.72 4.30
N ASP A 92 -10.77 25.36 3.03
CA ASP A 92 -11.65 25.76 1.92
C ASP A 92 -12.18 24.46 1.31
N ASP A 93 -13.50 24.29 1.28
CA ASP A 93 -14.15 23.03 0.89
C ASP A 93 -13.94 22.70 -0.59
N ALA A 94 -14.01 23.69 -1.47
CA ALA A 94 -13.80 23.50 -2.90
C ALA A 94 -12.35 23.10 -3.22
N ILE A 95 -11.36 23.79 -2.63
CA ILE A 95 -9.94 23.48 -2.83
C ILE A 95 -9.59 22.15 -2.19
N ALA A 96 -10.10 21.88 -0.97
CA ALA A 96 -9.88 20.60 -0.29
C ALA A 96 -10.51 19.44 -1.06
N PHE A 97 -11.71 19.61 -1.62
CA PHE A 97 -12.36 18.61 -2.47
C PHE A 97 -11.50 18.27 -3.69
N TRP A 98 -11.02 19.26 -4.45
CA TRP A 98 -10.19 18.99 -5.62
C TRP A 98 -8.82 18.41 -5.25
N GLY A 99 -8.23 18.84 -4.13
CA GLY A 99 -7.02 18.23 -3.58
C GLY A 99 -7.22 16.77 -3.23
N PHE A 100 -8.32 16.44 -2.55
CA PHE A 100 -8.71 15.07 -2.22
C PHE A 100 -9.01 14.24 -3.46
N GLN A 101 -9.78 14.76 -4.42
CA GLN A 101 -10.06 14.09 -5.69
C GLN A 101 -8.77 13.72 -6.42
N LYS A 102 -7.81 14.65 -6.50
CA LYS A 102 -6.50 14.40 -7.11
C LYS A 102 -5.67 13.39 -6.34
N PHE A 103 -5.72 13.41 -5.02
CA PHE A 103 -5.09 12.37 -4.23
C PHE A 103 -5.73 10.99 -4.49
N MET A 104 -7.06 10.95 -4.65
CA MET A 104 -7.78 9.73 -4.97
C MET A 104 -7.45 9.15 -6.35
N GLU A 105 -7.01 9.93 -7.34
CA GLU A 105 -6.51 9.36 -8.62
C GLU A 105 -5.35 8.37 -8.40
N ARG A 106 -4.54 8.60 -7.36
CA ARG A 106 -3.46 7.70 -6.92
C ARG A 106 -3.98 6.57 -6.03
N MET A 107 -4.87 6.90 -5.10
CA MET A 107 -5.29 5.99 -4.02
C MET A 107 -6.45 5.07 -4.38
N GLU A 108 -7.20 5.35 -5.44
CA GLU A 108 -8.41 4.61 -5.86
C GLU A 108 -8.17 3.09 -5.98
N ARG A 109 -7.00 2.67 -6.45
CA ARG A 109 -6.65 1.23 -6.54
C ARG A 109 -6.71 0.51 -5.19
N ASN A 110 -6.50 1.22 -4.08
CA ASN A 110 -6.53 0.65 -2.74
C ASN A 110 -7.96 0.34 -2.27
N PHE A 111 -8.95 1.00 -2.86
CA PHE A 111 -10.36 0.95 -2.42
C PHE A 111 -11.25 0.11 -3.35
N LEU A 112 -10.67 -0.62 -4.31
CA LEU A 112 -11.44 -1.55 -5.14
C LEU A 112 -12.05 -2.66 -4.29
N ARG A 113 -13.28 -3.06 -4.63
CA ARG A 113 -14.05 -4.11 -3.94
C ARG A 113 -13.33 -5.46 -3.98
N ASP A 114 -12.67 -5.78 -5.10
CA ASP A 114 -11.89 -7.01 -5.26
C ASP A 114 -10.52 -7.00 -4.54
N GLN A 115 -10.17 -5.86 -3.93
CA GLN A 115 -8.90 -5.60 -3.25
C GLN A 115 -7.66 -5.80 -4.11
N SER A 116 -7.80 -5.78 -5.45
CA SER A 116 -6.70 -6.09 -6.36
C SER A 116 -5.51 -5.14 -6.21
N GLY A 117 -5.75 -3.83 -6.03
CA GLY A 117 -4.66 -2.87 -5.81
C GLY A 117 -3.95 -3.04 -4.46
N MET A 118 -4.66 -3.40 -3.40
CA MET A 118 -4.04 -3.72 -2.10
C MET A 118 -3.23 -5.01 -2.17
N ARG A 119 -3.79 -6.08 -2.75
CA ARG A 119 -3.08 -7.35 -2.95
C ARG A 119 -1.83 -7.18 -3.80
N GLY A 120 -1.89 -6.37 -4.85
CA GLY A 120 -0.73 -6.05 -5.70
C GLY A 120 0.40 -5.37 -4.93
N GLN A 121 0.08 -4.41 -4.06
CA GLN A 121 1.07 -3.72 -3.23
C GLN A 121 1.67 -4.64 -2.15
N LEU A 122 0.86 -5.47 -1.50
CA LEU A 122 1.35 -6.46 -0.53
C LEU A 122 2.22 -7.54 -1.18
N LEU A 123 1.86 -7.99 -2.39
CA LEU A 123 2.70 -8.87 -3.19
C LEU A 123 4.03 -8.20 -3.58
N THR A 124 3.99 -6.92 -3.94
CA THR A 124 5.21 -6.16 -4.26
C THR A 124 6.11 -6.04 -3.03
N LEU A 125 5.52 -5.80 -1.84
CA LEU A 125 6.26 -5.81 -0.58
C LEU A 125 6.85 -7.19 -0.26
N ASP A 126 6.11 -8.27 -0.46
CA ASP A 126 6.59 -9.65 -0.29
C ASP A 126 7.82 -9.93 -1.15
N GLN A 127 7.74 -9.65 -2.45
CA GLN A 127 8.85 -9.78 -3.36
C GLN A 127 10.04 -8.90 -2.98
N LEU A 128 9.78 -7.68 -2.50
CA LEU A 128 10.82 -6.72 -2.11
C LEU A 128 11.56 -7.20 -0.86
N VAL A 129 10.86 -7.70 0.16
CA VAL A 129 11.46 -8.24 1.37
C VAL A 129 12.28 -9.49 1.04
N ASN A 130 11.76 -10.39 0.19
CA ASN A 130 12.52 -11.56 -0.27
C ASN A 130 13.81 -11.15 -1.01
N PHE A 131 13.73 -10.13 -1.87
CA PHE A 131 14.90 -9.65 -2.62
C PHE A 131 15.93 -8.95 -1.74
N MET A 132 15.49 -8.13 -0.79
CA MET A 132 16.34 -7.24 0.03
C MET A 132 16.87 -7.90 1.30
N ASP A 133 16.08 -8.79 1.90
CA ASP A 133 16.40 -9.51 3.13
C ASP A 133 15.78 -10.93 3.15
N PRO A 134 16.38 -11.90 2.43
CA PRO A 134 15.88 -13.27 2.38
C PRO A 134 15.79 -13.94 3.76
N LYS A 135 16.62 -13.53 4.73
CA LYS A 135 16.61 -14.14 6.07
C LYS A 135 15.38 -13.73 6.85
N LEU A 136 15.01 -12.44 6.81
CA LEU A 136 13.77 -11.95 7.40
C LEU A 136 12.56 -12.57 6.69
N TRP A 137 12.61 -12.62 5.35
CA TRP A 137 11.54 -13.21 4.55
C TRP A 137 11.28 -14.69 4.90
N ASN A 138 12.33 -15.52 4.96
CA ASN A 138 12.20 -16.93 5.33
C ASN A 138 11.61 -17.11 6.74
N HIS A 139 11.94 -16.21 7.66
CA HIS A 139 11.36 -16.23 8.99
C HIS A 139 9.86 -15.87 8.97
N LEU A 140 9.48 -14.82 8.25
CA LEU A 140 8.07 -14.46 8.06
C LEU A 140 7.29 -15.58 7.36
N GLN A 141 7.91 -16.30 6.42
CA GLN A 141 7.33 -17.49 5.81
C GLN A 141 7.07 -18.59 6.84
N SER A 142 8.03 -18.85 7.73
CA SER A 142 7.86 -19.85 8.80
C SER A 142 6.78 -19.46 9.81
N ALA A 143 6.48 -18.17 9.95
CA ALA A 143 5.44 -17.62 10.81
C ALA A 143 4.10 -17.38 10.09
N ASP A 144 3.93 -17.92 8.87
CA ASP A 144 2.73 -17.73 8.01
C ASP A 144 2.35 -16.25 7.78
N SER A 145 3.38 -15.42 7.61
CA SER A 145 3.29 -13.95 7.60
C SER A 145 3.70 -13.31 6.27
N THR A 146 3.84 -14.09 5.19
CA THR A 146 4.21 -13.59 3.85
C THR A 146 3.06 -12.95 3.07
N ASN A 147 1.84 -12.95 3.61
CA ASN A 147 0.74 -12.16 3.05
C ASN A 147 0.84 -10.66 3.43
N PHE A 148 1.70 -10.31 4.40
CA PHE A 148 1.89 -8.96 4.91
C PHE A 148 0.61 -8.22 5.32
N PHE A 149 -0.46 -8.92 5.73
CA PHE A 149 -1.72 -8.27 6.12
C PHE A 149 -1.57 -7.32 7.32
N PHE A 150 -0.52 -7.46 8.12
CA PHE A 150 -0.16 -6.50 9.17
C PHE A 150 0.26 -5.12 8.65
N PHE A 151 0.53 -4.96 7.34
CA PHE A 151 0.70 -3.66 6.68
C PHE A 151 -0.55 -3.14 5.98
N PHE A 152 -1.66 -3.90 5.96
CA PHE A 152 -2.86 -3.55 5.19
C PHE A 152 -3.37 -2.15 5.56
N ARG A 153 -3.55 -1.86 6.86
CA ARG A 153 -4.00 -0.55 7.34
C ARG A 153 -3.02 0.56 6.95
N MET A 154 -1.73 0.31 7.10
CA MET A 154 -0.68 1.29 6.82
C MET A 154 -0.67 1.70 5.35
N ILE A 155 -0.75 0.73 4.43
CA ILE A 155 -0.73 1.02 2.99
C ILE A 155 -2.08 1.58 2.52
N LEU A 156 -3.20 1.09 3.04
CA LEU A 156 -4.55 1.53 2.66
C LEU A 156 -4.73 3.05 2.83
N VAL A 157 -4.32 3.58 3.99
CA VAL A 157 -4.48 5.01 4.34
C VAL A 157 -3.15 5.75 4.49
N TRP A 158 -2.10 5.31 3.78
CA TRP A 158 -0.79 5.99 3.74
C TRP A 158 -0.25 6.40 5.11
N TYR A 159 -0.17 5.42 6.00
CA TYR A 159 0.36 5.51 7.35
C TYR A 159 -0.36 6.51 8.28
N LYS A 160 -1.50 7.08 7.89
CA LYS A 160 -2.28 8.07 8.67
C LYS A 160 -2.55 7.68 10.13
N ARG A 161 -2.59 6.38 10.41
CA ARG A 161 -2.85 5.81 11.74
C ARG A 161 -1.61 5.52 12.56
N GLU A 162 -0.43 5.71 11.97
CA GLU A 162 0.83 5.16 12.47
C GLU A 162 1.80 6.23 12.97
N PHE A 163 1.71 7.45 12.43
CA PHE A 163 2.51 8.59 12.88
C PHE A 163 1.64 9.69 13.47
N ALA A 164 2.27 10.55 14.27
CA ALA A 164 1.63 11.73 14.82
C ALA A 164 1.12 12.67 13.71
N TRP A 165 0.14 13.50 14.03
CA TRP A 165 -0.52 14.39 13.06
C TRP A 165 0.46 15.19 12.19
N VAL A 166 1.40 15.89 12.84
CA VAL A 166 2.39 16.73 12.18
C VAL A 166 3.34 15.91 11.29
N ASP A 167 3.65 14.69 11.69
CA ASP A 167 4.49 13.78 10.91
C ASP A 167 3.76 13.25 9.67
N ILE A 168 2.45 13.02 9.76
CA ILE A 168 1.66 12.64 8.58
C ILE A 168 1.66 13.74 7.52
N LEU A 169 1.52 15.00 7.93
CA LEU A 169 1.59 16.14 7.00
C LEU A 169 2.93 16.14 6.26
N ARG A 170 4.04 16.02 6.99
CA ARG A 170 5.40 15.97 6.40
C ARG A 170 5.63 14.75 5.53
N LEU A 171 5.13 13.60 5.95
CA LEU A 171 5.25 12.35 5.20
C LEU A 171 4.55 12.49 3.85
N TRP A 172 3.33 13.02 3.82
CA TRP A 172 2.56 13.17 2.59
C TRP A 172 3.16 14.22 1.66
N GLU A 173 3.65 15.35 2.19
CA GLU A 173 4.43 16.32 1.40
C GLU A 173 5.59 15.63 0.67
N GLY A 174 6.36 14.79 1.36
CA GLY A 174 7.45 14.03 0.76
C GLY A 174 6.99 13.01 -0.29
N LEU A 175 5.96 12.21 0.02
CA LEU A 175 5.42 11.18 -0.89
C LEU A 175 4.82 11.77 -2.17
N TRP A 176 4.17 12.93 -2.11
CA TRP A 176 3.56 13.56 -3.29
C TRP A 176 4.58 14.14 -4.27
N THR A 177 5.86 14.27 -3.89
CA THR A 177 6.91 14.71 -4.83
C THR A 177 7.31 13.65 -5.85
N ASP A 178 7.02 12.37 -5.58
CA ASP A 178 7.49 11.22 -6.34
C ASP A 178 9.02 11.25 -6.62
N TYR A 179 9.79 11.91 -5.75
CA TYR A 179 11.17 12.27 -6.02
C TYR A 179 12.08 11.06 -6.27
N LEU A 180 11.89 9.97 -5.54
CA LEU A 180 12.62 8.72 -5.74
C LEU A 180 11.80 7.73 -6.57
N SER A 181 10.52 7.56 -6.23
CA SER A 181 9.60 6.59 -6.79
C SER A 181 8.16 7.03 -6.54
N ALA A 182 7.24 6.66 -7.42
CA ALA A 182 5.80 6.80 -7.19
C ALA A 182 5.27 5.79 -6.14
N GLU A 183 6.03 4.72 -5.90
CA GLU A 183 5.70 3.65 -4.93
C GLU A 183 6.63 3.71 -3.70
N PHE A 184 7.13 4.91 -3.35
CA PHE A 184 8.08 5.07 -2.26
C PHE A 184 7.50 4.66 -0.88
N HIS A 185 6.16 4.71 -0.73
CA HIS A 185 5.47 4.22 0.47
C HIS A 185 5.74 2.73 0.74
N ILE A 186 6.09 1.91 -0.26
CA ILE A 186 6.48 0.51 -0.07
C ILE A 186 7.86 0.40 0.61
N PHE A 187 8.77 1.33 0.36
CA PHE A 187 10.08 1.38 1.04
C PHE A 187 9.97 1.83 2.49
N ILE A 188 8.92 2.58 2.85
CA ILE A 188 8.60 2.89 4.25
C ILE A 188 8.22 1.62 5.00
N ALA A 189 7.39 0.74 4.41
CA ALA A 189 7.07 -0.56 5.01
C ALA A 189 8.32 -1.43 5.19
N LEU A 190 9.20 -1.47 4.18
CA LEU A 190 10.48 -2.18 4.30
C LEU A 190 11.38 -1.58 5.39
N ALA A 191 11.40 -0.26 5.55
CA ALA A 191 12.17 0.41 6.59
C ALA A 191 11.67 0.09 8.01
N ILE A 192 10.35 0.02 8.19
CA ILE A 192 9.72 -0.41 9.44
C ILE A 192 10.12 -1.86 9.75
N LEU A 193 10.01 -2.76 8.76
CA LEU A 193 10.43 -4.15 8.92
C LEU A 193 11.91 -4.29 9.30
N GLU A 194 12.78 -3.56 8.62
CA GLU A 194 14.22 -3.63 8.88
C GLU A 194 14.59 -3.07 10.26
N LYS A 195 13.94 -1.98 10.70
CA LYS A 195 14.12 -1.41 12.04
C LYS A 195 13.72 -2.37 13.15
N HIS A 196 12.69 -3.17 12.92
CA HIS A 196 12.14 -4.11 13.91
C HIS A 196 12.56 -5.57 13.69
N ARG A 197 13.49 -5.79 12.75
CA ARG A 197 13.95 -7.11 12.30
C ARG A 197 14.34 -8.05 13.42
N ASP A 198 15.15 -7.57 14.36
CA ASP A 198 15.70 -8.41 15.43
C ASP A 198 14.63 -8.86 16.41
N VAL A 199 13.65 -8.00 16.71
CA VAL A 199 12.52 -8.35 17.58
C VAL A 199 11.62 -9.37 16.89
N ILE A 200 11.29 -9.15 15.61
CA ILE A 200 10.46 -10.05 14.81
C ILE A 200 11.12 -11.44 14.78
N MET A 201 12.38 -11.53 14.35
CA MET A 201 13.06 -12.81 14.21
C MET A 201 13.37 -13.49 15.55
N GLY A 202 13.66 -12.71 16.59
CA GLY A 202 13.99 -13.20 17.91
C GLY A 202 12.78 -13.78 18.64
N HIS A 203 11.63 -13.10 18.56
CA HIS A 203 10.54 -13.31 19.51
C HIS A 203 9.21 -13.72 18.88
N LEU A 204 8.96 -13.39 17.61
CA LEU A 204 7.66 -13.63 16.99
C LEU A 204 7.73 -14.90 16.15
N LYS A 205 6.79 -15.83 16.34
CA LYS A 205 6.79 -17.16 15.69
C LYS A 205 5.49 -17.44 14.93
N ALA A 206 4.45 -16.66 15.16
CA ALA A 206 3.15 -16.80 14.52
C ALA A 206 2.62 -15.47 13.98
N PHE A 207 1.70 -15.55 13.03
CA PHE A 207 1.13 -14.38 12.35
C PHE A 207 0.45 -13.39 13.31
N ASP A 208 -0.30 -13.87 14.29
CA ASP A 208 -0.99 -13.05 15.27
C ASP A 208 -0.03 -12.27 16.17
N GLU A 209 1.12 -12.86 16.52
CA GLU A 209 2.19 -12.18 17.26
C GLU A 209 2.85 -11.06 16.43
N VAL A 210 3.13 -11.31 15.14
CA VAL A 210 3.65 -10.30 14.20
C VAL A 210 2.64 -9.17 14.04
N LEU A 211 1.37 -9.50 13.79
CA LEU A 211 0.29 -8.54 13.63
C LEU A 211 0.11 -7.68 14.88
N LYS A 212 0.08 -8.30 16.06
CA LYS A 212 -0.03 -7.58 17.34
C LYS A 212 1.13 -6.61 17.51
N TYR A 213 2.37 -7.09 17.34
CA TYR A 213 3.56 -6.27 17.50
C TYR A 213 3.56 -5.06 16.56
N VAL A 214 3.27 -5.27 15.26
CA VAL A 214 3.24 -4.19 14.27
C VAL A 214 2.13 -3.18 14.57
N ASN A 215 0.96 -3.62 15.04
CA ASN A 215 -0.11 -2.72 15.46
C ASN A 215 0.25 -1.89 16.70
N GLU A 216 1.06 -2.43 17.62
CA GLU A 216 1.54 -1.73 18.81
C GLU A 216 2.61 -0.67 18.48
N LEU A 217 3.14 -0.63 17.25
CA LEU A 217 4.08 0.41 16.80
C LEU A 217 3.40 1.77 16.55
N SER A 218 2.08 1.80 16.37
CA SER A 218 1.36 3.04 16.05
C SER A 218 1.66 4.16 17.05
N ASN A 219 1.98 5.35 16.53
CA ASN A 219 2.38 6.54 17.28
C ASN A 219 3.66 6.42 18.12
N THR A 220 4.45 5.35 17.95
CA THR A 220 5.76 5.19 18.59
C THR A 220 6.93 5.35 17.61
N MET A 221 6.63 5.36 16.31
CA MET A 221 7.64 5.43 15.25
C MET A 221 8.09 6.87 15.00
N ASP A 222 9.39 7.09 15.08
CA ASP A 222 10.03 8.33 14.63
C ASP A 222 10.06 8.42 13.10
N LEU A 223 9.46 9.47 12.53
CA LEU A 223 9.35 9.65 11.08
C LEU A 223 10.71 9.86 10.41
N GLU A 224 11.56 10.74 10.95
CA GLU A 224 12.81 11.14 10.31
C GLU A 224 13.76 9.96 10.13
N SER A 225 13.99 9.18 11.20
CA SER A 225 14.82 7.97 11.12
C SER A 225 14.22 6.92 10.18
N THR A 226 12.89 6.84 10.08
CA THR A 226 12.21 5.91 9.17
C THR A 226 12.41 6.32 7.71
N LEU A 227 12.30 7.61 7.39
CA LEU A 227 12.52 8.14 6.04
C LEU A 227 13.98 8.00 5.59
N ILE A 228 14.95 8.33 6.46
CA ILE A 228 16.38 8.15 6.17
C ILE A 228 16.67 6.67 5.83
N ARG A 229 16.10 5.74 6.61
CA ARG A 229 16.25 4.31 6.38
C ARG A 229 15.57 3.85 5.09
N ALA A 230 14.36 4.32 4.81
CA ALA A 230 13.64 4.02 3.57
C ALA A 230 14.43 4.49 2.34
N GLU A 231 15.01 5.69 2.36
CA GLU A 231 15.85 6.19 1.28
C GLU A 231 17.13 5.34 1.12
N ALA A 232 17.81 4.99 2.21
CA ALA A 232 18.99 4.14 2.17
C ALA A 232 18.68 2.76 1.56
N LEU A 233 17.52 2.18 1.93
CA LEU A 233 17.02 0.92 1.37
C LEU A 233 16.68 1.03 -0.11
N PHE A 234 16.03 2.12 -0.54
CA PHE A 234 15.76 2.40 -1.95
C PHE A 234 17.05 2.46 -2.77
N ARG A 235 18.06 3.21 -2.32
CA ARG A 235 19.36 3.32 -3.01
C ARG A 235 20.12 2.00 -3.02
N LYS A 236 19.99 1.18 -1.97
CA LYS A 236 20.54 -0.18 -1.95
C LYS A 236 19.81 -1.06 -2.97
N PHE A 237 18.48 -1.01 -3.02
CA PHE A 237 17.66 -1.74 -3.98
C PHE A 237 18.05 -1.39 -5.42
N GLN A 238 18.12 -0.11 -5.77
CA GLN A 238 18.52 0.38 -7.08
C GLN A 238 19.88 -0.21 -7.52
N ARG A 239 20.90 -0.17 -6.66
CA ARG A 239 22.22 -0.75 -6.95
C ARG A 239 22.18 -2.26 -7.16
N LEU A 240 21.34 -2.97 -6.40
CA LEU A 240 21.17 -4.42 -6.56
C LEU A 240 20.49 -4.76 -7.89
N VAL A 241 19.47 -3.99 -8.29
CA VAL A 241 18.79 -4.14 -9.59
C VAL A 241 19.80 -3.95 -10.73
N GLU A 242 20.56 -2.86 -10.71
CA GLU A 242 21.59 -2.56 -11.71
C GLU A 242 22.67 -3.64 -11.80
N ALA A 243 23.07 -4.22 -10.65
CA ALA A 243 24.07 -5.28 -10.61
C ALA A 243 23.55 -6.59 -11.23
N VAL A 244 22.27 -6.90 -11.07
CA VAL A 244 21.63 -8.05 -11.72
C VAL A 244 21.56 -7.84 -13.23
N ASP A 245 21.14 -6.65 -13.67
CA ASP A 245 21.04 -6.31 -15.10
C ASP A 245 22.41 -6.38 -15.80
N LYS A 246 23.46 -5.86 -15.16
CA LYS A 246 24.84 -5.97 -15.68
C LYS A 246 25.28 -7.42 -15.83
N LYS A 247 24.94 -8.31 -14.89
CA LYS A 247 25.30 -9.74 -14.96
C LYS A 247 24.57 -10.47 -16.08
N GLN A 248 23.33 -10.09 -16.40
CA GLN A 248 22.57 -10.67 -17.51
C GLN A 248 23.12 -10.25 -18.89
N ASN A 249 23.78 -9.10 -18.99
CA ASN A 249 24.33 -8.57 -20.24
C ASN A 249 25.74 -9.09 -20.62
N PHE A 250 26.38 -9.95 -19.80
CA PHE A 250 27.67 -10.54 -20.18
C PHE A 250 27.47 -11.75 -21.10
N PRO A 251 28.13 -11.83 -22.27
CA PRO A 251 28.13 -13.03 -23.10
C PRO A 251 28.71 -14.21 -22.31
N GLY A 252 28.02 -15.35 -22.34
CA GLY A 252 28.53 -16.59 -21.75
C GLY A 252 29.93 -16.94 -22.30
N PRO A 253 30.77 -17.68 -21.55
CA PRO A 253 32.09 -18.05 -22.02
C PRO A 253 32.00 -18.71 -23.40
N ARG A 254 32.71 -18.19 -24.40
CA ARG A 254 32.85 -18.84 -25.71
C ARG A 254 33.38 -20.25 -25.45
N ALA A 255 32.54 -21.26 -25.69
CA ALA A 255 32.99 -22.64 -25.73
C ALA A 255 34.10 -22.72 -26.78
N SER A 256 35.34 -22.96 -26.34
CA SER A 256 36.46 -23.23 -27.23
C SER A 256 36.10 -24.49 -28.01
N SER A 257 35.75 -24.33 -29.28
CA SER A 257 35.60 -25.45 -30.21
C SER A 257 36.97 -26.10 -30.39
N SER A 258 37.30 -27.06 -29.54
CA SER A 258 38.45 -27.93 -29.74
C SER A 258 38.16 -28.82 -30.94
N SER A 259 38.98 -28.65 -31.97
CA SER A 259 39.02 -29.36 -33.23
C SER A 259 38.88 -30.88 -33.05
N GLN A 260 37.93 -31.47 -33.78
CA GLN A 260 37.77 -32.92 -33.88
C GLN A 260 38.98 -33.56 -34.57
N ALA A 261 39.56 -34.57 -33.93
CA ALA A 261 40.38 -35.59 -34.58
C ALA A 261 39.68 -36.95 -34.42
N PRO A 262 39.55 -37.78 -35.47
CA PRO A 262 38.84 -39.05 -35.38
C PRO A 262 39.79 -40.22 -35.06
N SER A 263 39.33 -41.23 -34.30
CA SER A 263 39.57 -42.70 -34.42
C SER A 263 39.16 -43.44 -33.11
N PRO A 264 39.09 -44.79 -33.03
CA PRO A 264 37.87 -45.58 -33.19
C PRO A 264 37.48 -46.44 -31.95
N GLN A 265 36.37 -47.16 -32.09
CA GLN A 265 35.69 -48.07 -31.13
C GLN A 265 36.59 -48.92 -30.21
N SER A 266 36.15 -49.09 -28.95
CA SER A 266 36.27 -50.33 -28.15
C SER A 266 35.41 -50.29 -26.87
N GLN A 267 34.83 -51.44 -26.53
CA GLN A 267 33.92 -51.69 -25.41
C GLN A 267 34.61 -51.67 -24.04
N SER A 268 33.78 -51.46 -23.00
CA SER A 268 33.70 -52.18 -21.72
C SER A 268 33.93 -51.43 -20.39
N GLN A 269 32.96 -51.65 -19.51
CA GLN A 269 33.00 -51.73 -18.04
C GLN A 269 33.07 -50.45 -17.15
N THR A 270 31.94 -50.26 -16.45
CA THR A 270 31.78 -49.91 -15.03
C THR A 270 32.81 -49.02 -14.35
N GLN A 271 32.37 -47.84 -13.89
CA GLN A 271 32.43 -47.42 -12.48
C GLN A 271 31.81 -46.02 -12.34
N THR A 272 30.76 -45.93 -11.52
CA THR A 272 30.27 -44.68 -10.95
C THR A 272 31.14 -44.27 -9.75
N PRO A 273 31.61 -43.02 -9.69
CA PRO A 273 31.81 -42.35 -8.41
C PRO A 273 30.97 -41.05 -8.32
N PRO A 274 30.74 -40.56 -7.09
CA PRO A 274 29.66 -39.63 -6.78
C PRO A 274 30.12 -38.16 -6.79
N LYS A 275 29.11 -37.27 -6.68
CA LYS A 275 29.16 -35.83 -6.34
C LYS A 275 29.22 -34.84 -7.50
N GLY A 276 28.08 -34.19 -7.69
CA GLY A 276 27.97 -32.76 -7.96
C GLY A 276 26.56 -32.34 -7.63
N LYS A 277 26.33 -31.77 -6.43
CA LYS A 277 25.15 -30.92 -6.24
C LYS A 277 25.39 -29.73 -7.16
N GLU A 278 24.84 -29.79 -8.37
CA GLU A 278 24.59 -28.60 -9.16
C GLU A 278 23.65 -27.75 -8.31
N THR A 279 24.25 -26.82 -7.56
CA THR A 279 23.54 -25.64 -7.11
C THR A 279 23.13 -24.95 -8.40
N GLU A 280 21.92 -25.24 -8.90
CA GLU A 280 21.25 -24.39 -9.86
C GLU A 280 21.27 -23.00 -9.25
N THR A 281 22.24 -22.18 -9.67
CA THR A 281 22.16 -20.74 -9.49
C THR A 281 20.98 -20.30 -10.31
N GLN A 282 19.78 -20.37 -9.72
CA GLN A 282 18.58 -19.74 -10.22
C GLN A 282 18.97 -18.31 -10.57
N GLN A 283 18.99 -18.00 -11.87
CA GLN A 283 19.19 -16.64 -12.33
C GLN A 283 18.13 -15.79 -11.64
N LYS A 284 18.56 -14.90 -10.74
CA LYS A 284 17.66 -13.96 -10.07
C LYS A 284 17.11 -13.00 -11.13
N VAL A 285 16.00 -13.36 -11.75
CA VAL A 285 15.23 -12.47 -12.63
C VAL A 285 14.43 -11.54 -11.74
N ILE A 286 14.56 -10.24 -11.98
CA ILE A 286 13.81 -9.22 -11.23
C ILE A 286 12.43 -9.12 -11.85
N SER A 287 11.41 -9.29 -11.02
CA SER A 287 10.01 -9.24 -11.46
C SER A 287 9.62 -7.85 -11.99
N PRO A 288 8.60 -7.76 -12.86
CA PRO A 288 8.06 -6.47 -13.32
C PRO A 288 7.64 -5.56 -12.19
N GLU A 289 7.05 -6.10 -11.12
CA GLU A 289 6.59 -5.37 -9.94
C GLU A 289 7.77 -4.68 -9.23
N LEU A 290 8.86 -5.43 -9.01
CA LEU A 290 10.08 -4.88 -8.43
C LEU A 290 10.71 -3.82 -9.33
N ARG A 291 10.71 -4.02 -10.65
CA ARG A 291 11.22 -2.98 -11.56
C ARG A 291 10.38 -1.71 -11.50
N ASN A 292 9.07 -1.84 -11.36
CA ASN A 292 8.17 -0.69 -11.26
C ASN A 292 8.43 0.16 -10.01
N LEU A 293 9.02 -0.39 -8.95
CA LEU A 293 9.44 0.37 -7.77
C LEU A 293 10.48 1.46 -8.07
N LEU A 294 11.20 1.41 -9.20
CA LEU A 294 12.11 2.46 -9.64
C LEU A 294 11.43 3.56 -10.47
N ASN A 295 10.15 3.39 -10.81
CA ASN A 295 9.40 4.31 -11.65
C ASN A 295 8.84 5.47 -10.82
N ARG A 296 8.81 6.67 -11.41
CA ARG A 296 8.19 7.87 -10.82
C ARG A 296 6.82 8.19 -11.40
N LYS A 297 6.35 7.40 -12.36
CA LYS A 297 5.02 7.56 -12.94
C LYS A 297 3.97 6.97 -12.00
N VAL A 298 3.06 7.82 -11.55
CA VAL A 298 1.88 7.44 -10.77
C VAL A 298 0.98 6.55 -11.60
N GLU A 299 0.58 5.42 -11.02
CA GLU A 299 -0.49 4.59 -11.58
C GLU A 299 -1.84 5.24 -11.31
N VAL A 300 -2.59 5.50 -12.38
CA VAL A 300 -3.98 5.97 -12.33
C VAL A 300 -4.82 4.93 -13.06
N LEU A 301 -5.86 4.42 -12.39
CA LEU A 301 -6.71 3.39 -12.97
C LEU A 301 -7.60 3.98 -14.08
N PRO A 302 -7.77 3.27 -15.21
CA PRO A 302 -8.80 3.63 -16.17
C PRO A 302 -10.18 3.50 -15.54
N ARG A 303 -11.09 4.45 -15.80
CA ARG A 303 -12.48 4.44 -15.29
C ARG A 303 -13.20 3.11 -15.54
N LYS A 304 -13.04 2.54 -16.74
CA LYS A 304 -13.58 1.20 -17.07
C LYS A 304 -13.16 0.09 -16.10
N THR A 305 -11.94 0.16 -15.57
CA THR A 305 -11.45 -0.81 -14.58
C THR A 305 -12.12 -0.60 -13.23
N VAL A 306 -12.34 0.65 -12.83
CA VAL A 306 -13.03 1.02 -11.59
C VAL A 306 -14.48 0.60 -11.67
N ALA A 307 -15.20 0.87 -12.76
CA ALA A 307 -16.57 0.42 -12.96
C ALA A 307 -16.76 -1.10 -12.77
N GLN A 308 -15.78 -1.90 -13.20
CA GLN A 308 -15.85 -3.37 -13.08
C GLN A 308 -15.51 -3.89 -11.68
N LYS A 309 -14.68 -3.16 -10.93
CA LYS A 309 -14.03 -3.68 -9.71
C LYS A 309 -14.32 -2.87 -8.46
N GLY A 310 -14.96 -1.72 -8.58
CA GLY A 310 -15.37 -0.85 -7.48
C GLY A 310 -16.60 -1.37 -6.74
N ASP A 311 -16.97 -0.66 -5.68
CA ASP A 311 -18.20 -0.88 -4.90
C ASP A 311 -19.29 0.14 -5.28
N GLY A 312 -19.18 0.66 -6.51
CA GLY A 312 -20.02 1.70 -7.06
C GLY A 312 -21.49 1.32 -7.26
N MET A 313 -22.26 2.30 -7.74
CA MET A 313 -23.70 2.17 -7.99
C MET A 313 -23.98 0.99 -8.94
N PRO A 314 -24.90 0.06 -8.59
CA PRO A 314 -25.28 -1.05 -9.46
C PRO A 314 -25.88 -0.56 -10.79
N GLY A 315 -25.47 -1.17 -11.91
CA GLY A 315 -26.16 -1.02 -13.20
C GLY A 315 -25.81 0.22 -14.05
N ASN A 316 -24.73 0.93 -13.74
CA ASN A 316 -24.12 1.92 -14.65
C ASN A 316 -23.36 1.26 -15.81
#